data_AF-A0A356B3M9-F1
#
_entry.id   AF-A0A356B3M9-F1
#
_cell.length_a   1.000
_cell.length_b   1.000
_cell.length_c   1.000
_cell.angle_alpha   90.00
_cell.angle_beta   90.00
_cell.angle_gamma   90.00
#
_symmetry.space_group_name_H-M   'P 1'
#
loop_
_entity.id
_entity.type
_entity.pdbx_description
1 polymer ?
#
loop_
_entity_poly.entity_id
_entity_poly.type
_entity_poly.pdbx_seq_one_letter_code
_entity_poly.pdbx_strand_id
1 'polypeptide(L)'
;MWKISFIMQKKSEKIIELKRIKDNMLRKLYLAFIAFAIPFLWIMNFYHHFLPSFENTDHLFPDMTLPDYIALIATALMAVLVYSYTQLYKKAKTKYDSLRHDIMDNIGAVICNCHEQCNCREEYIKDMDEKGIDLIIR
;
A
#
# COMPACT_ATOMS: atom_id res chain seq x y z
N MET A 1 -28.13 -4.38 22.00
CA MET A 1 -26.90 -3.63 22.35
C MET A 1 -25.79 -4.63 22.57
N TRP A 2 -24.76 -4.55 21.74
CA TRP A 2 -23.68 -5.53 21.66
C TRP A 2 -22.73 -5.37 22.83
N LYS A 3 -22.54 -6.42 23.63
CA LYS A 3 -21.57 -6.43 24.74
C LYS A 3 -20.24 -7.02 24.27
N ILE A 4 -19.65 -6.40 23.27
CA ILE A 4 -18.27 -6.68 22.85
C ILE A 4 -17.34 -6.15 23.94
N SER A 5 -16.29 -6.90 24.29
CA SER A 5 -15.29 -6.43 25.25
C SER A 5 -14.65 -5.12 24.80
N PHE A 6 -14.32 -4.23 25.75
CA PHE A 6 -13.65 -2.94 25.47
C PHE A 6 -12.35 -3.14 24.67
N ILE A 7 -11.64 -4.23 24.92
CA ILE A 7 -10.42 -4.60 24.19
C ILE A 7 -10.72 -4.84 22.71
N MET A 8 -11.78 -5.59 22.39
CA MET A 8 -12.15 -5.88 21.00
C MET A 8 -12.73 -4.65 20.29
N GLN A 9 -13.44 -3.76 20.99
CA GLN A 9 -13.83 -2.46 20.42
C GLN A 9 -12.60 -1.65 19.99
N LYS A 10 -11.60 -1.52 20.87
CA LYS A 10 -10.35 -0.79 20.56
C LYS A 10 -9.54 -1.45 19.44
N LYS A 11 -9.49 -2.79 19.38
CA LYS A 11 -8.86 -3.51 18.27
C LYS A 11 -9.59 -3.26 16.94
N SER A 12 -10.92 -3.20 16.98
CA SER A 12 -11.79 -2.92 15.83
C SER A 12 -11.56 -1.54 15.23
N GLU A 13 -11.53 -0.51 16.07
CA GLU A 13 -11.22 0.86 15.62
C GLU A 13 -9.84 0.92 14.96
N LYS A 14 -8.85 0.27 15.60
CA LYS A 14 -7.48 0.26 15.12
C LYS A 14 -7.31 -0.51 13.80
N ILE A 15 -8.01 -1.63 13.60
CA ILE A 15 -7.93 -2.38 12.33
C ILE A 15 -8.61 -1.62 11.19
N ILE A 16 -9.71 -0.89 11.46
CA ILE A 16 -10.35 -0.01 10.49
C ILE A 16 -9.42 1.14 10.10
N GLU A 17 -8.75 1.76 11.07
CA GLU A 17 -7.76 2.81 10.82
C GLU A 17 -6.58 2.30 9.99
N LEU A 18 -6.00 1.16 10.36
CA LEU A 18 -4.90 0.53 9.63
C LEU A 18 -5.30 0.16 8.20
N LYS A 19 -6.54 -0.30 7.99
CA LYS A 19 -7.07 -0.55 6.64
C LYS A 19 -7.11 0.74 5.82
N ARG A 20 -7.67 1.82 6.35
CA ARG A 20 -7.71 3.12 5.66
C ARG A 20 -6.30 3.62 5.31
N ILE A 21 -5.35 3.48 6.23
CA ILE A 21 -3.94 3.86 5.99
C ILE A 21 -3.36 3.00 4.86
N LYS A 22 -3.53 1.67 4.92
CA LYS A 22 -3.05 0.73 3.89
C LYS A 22 -3.62 1.08 2.52
N ASP A 23 -4.93 1.28 2.42
CA ASP A 23 -5.62 1.53 1.15
C ASP A 23 -5.25 2.91 0.58
N ASN A 24 -5.10 3.93 1.45
CA ASN A 24 -4.60 5.24 1.03
C ASN A 24 -3.15 5.18 0.52
N MET A 25 -2.27 4.43 1.19
CA MET A 25 -0.89 4.24 0.72
C MET A 25 -0.85 3.47 -0.61
N LEU A 26 -1.72 2.47 -0.79
CA LEU A 26 -1.85 1.76 -2.05
C LEU A 26 -2.29 2.70 -3.18
N ARG A 27 -3.27 3.57 -2.94
CA ARG A 27 -3.70 4.58 -3.93
C ARG A 27 -2.56 5.53 -4.29
N LYS A 28 -1.81 6.02 -3.30
CA LYS A 28 -0.63 6.86 -3.54
C LYS A 28 0.46 6.13 -4.33
N LEU A 29 0.67 4.85 -4.05
CA LEU A 29 1.61 4.02 -4.79
C LEU A 29 1.19 3.88 -6.26
N TYR A 30 -0.09 3.64 -6.55
CA TYR A 30 -0.60 3.62 -7.93
C TYR A 30 -0.37 4.95 -8.66
N LEU A 31 -0.66 6.07 -8.00
CA LEU A 31 -0.40 7.40 -8.58
C LEU A 31 1.11 7.61 -8.86
N ALA A 32 1.97 7.18 -7.94
CA ALA A 32 3.41 7.25 -8.13
C ALA A 32 3.89 6.37 -9.31
N PHE A 33 3.32 5.17 -9.48
CA PHE A 33 3.62 4.30 -10.62
C PHE A 33 3.20 4.93 -11.96
N ILE A 34 2.00 5.51 -12.02
CA ILE A 34 1.54 6.21 -13.24
C ILE A 34 2.48 7.37 -13.57
N ALA A 35 2.85 8.15 -12.55
CA ALA A 35 3.72 9.30 -12.72
C ALA A 35 5.18 8.91 -13.07
N PHE A 36 5.64 7.72 -12.66
CA PHE A 36 6.89 7.11 -13.11
C PHE A 36 6.83 6.62 -14.55
N ALA A 37 5.71 6.01 -14.96
CA ALA A 37 5.58 5.39 -16.27
C ALA A 37 5.73 6.39 -17.42
N ILE A 38 5.23 7.61 -17.27
CA ILE A 38 5.27 8.64 -18.33
C ILE A 38 6.71 8.97 -18.76
N PRO A 39 7.60 9.47 -17.88
CA PRO A 39 8.98 9.80 -18.27
C PRO A 39 9.80 8.54 -18.56
N PHE A 40 9.49 7.39 -17.95
CA PHE A 40 10.15 6.13 -18.28
C PHE A 40 9.86 5.70 -19.73
N LEU A 41 8.60 5.77 -20.17
CA LEU A 41 8.22 5.46 -21.54
C LEU A 41 8.83 6.46 -22.54
N TRP A 42 8.99 7.73 -22.16
CA TRP A 42 9.74 8.70 -22.96
C TRP A 42 11.18 8.24 -23.20
N ILE A 43 11.91 7.90 -22.13
CA ILE A 43 13.30 7.42 -22.22
C ILE A 43 13.37 6.17 -23.11
N MET A 44 12.45 5.22 -22.94
CA MET A 44 12.42 4.01 -23.74
C MET A 44 12.14 4.29 -25.23
N ASN A 45 11.28 5.25 -25.55
CA ASN A 45 10.97 5.62 -26.93
C ASN A 45 12.13 6.36 -27.62
N PHE A 46 12.88 7.15 -26.86
CA PHE A 46 14.03 7.93 -27.35
C PHE A 46 15.37 7.38 -26.86
N TYR A 47 15.48 6.07 -26.65
CA TYR A 47 16.65 5.45 -26.01
C TYR A 47 17.97 5.73 -26.73
N HIS A 48 17.93 5.95 -28.05
CA HIS A 48 19.08 6.26 -28.88
C HIS A 48 19.74 7.59 -28.51
N HIS A 49 18.99 8.57 -27.99
CA HIS A 49 19.55 9.84 -27.48
C HIS A 49 20.48 9.65 -26.27
N PHE A 50 20.36 8.51 -25.58
CA PHE A 50 21.12 8.18 -24.38
C PHE A 50 22.29 7.23 -24.67
N LEU A 51 22.56 6.90 -25.94
CA LEU A 51 23.73 6.10 -26.31
C LEU A 51 24.98 6.98 -26.29
N PRO A 52 26.06 6.54 -25.64
CA PRO A 52 27.29 7.29 -25.66
C PRO A 52 27.94 7.22 -27.05
N SER A 53 28.46 8.35 -27.54
CA SER A 53 29.36 8.37 -28.70
C SER A 53 30.79 8.56 -28.22
N PHE A 54 31.68 7.65 -28.61
CA PHE A 54 33.10 7.73 -28.30
C PHE A 54 33.91 8.36 -29.46
N GLU A 55 33.27 8.63 -30.59
CA GLU A 55 33.88 9.28 -31.75
C GLU A 55 33.85 10.82 -31.62
N ASN A 56 32.85 11.36 -30.91
CA ASN A 56 32.74 12.78 -30.62
C ASN A 56 33.46 13.11 -29.29
N THR A 57 34.57 13.84 -29.36
CA THR A 57 35.39 14.20 -28.18
C THR A 57 34.75 15.26 -27.28
N ASP A 58 33.79 16.02 -27.79
CA ASP A 58 33.23 17.19 -27.10
C ASP A 58 32.02 16.85 -26.22
N HIS A 59 31.22 15.84 -26.63
CA HIS A 59 30.00 15.44 -25.94
C HIS A 59 29.85 13.92 -25.91
N LEU A 60 29.84 13.35 -24.71
CA LEU A 60 29.64 11.91 -24.50
C LEU A 60 28.24 11.46 -24.96
N PHE A 61 27.21 12.29 -24.80
CA PHE A 61 25.84 12.04 -25.27
C PHE A 61 25.43 13.14 -26.27
N PRO A 62 25.82 13.02 -27.55
CA PRO A 62 25.69 14.10 -28.53
C PRO A 62 24.22 14.42 -28.89
N ASP A 63 23.35 13.42 -28.81
CA ASP A 63 21.94 13.54 -29.22
C ASP A 63 21.00 13.88 -28.05
N MET A 64 21.55 14.07 -26.85
CA MET A 64 20.76 14.28 -25.64
C MET A 64 20.20 15.70 -25.56
N THR A 65 18.88 15.81 -25.52
CA THR A 65 18.18 17.10 -25.51
C THR A 65 17.76 17.53 -24.10
N LEU A 66 17.41 18.81 -23.90
CA LEU A 66 16.90 19.31 -22.61
C LEU A 66 15.69 18.49 -22.06
N PRO A 67 14.68 18.14 -22.89
CA PRO A 67 13.62 17.21 -22.48
C PRO A 67 14.12 15.87 -21.93
N ASP A 68 15.21 15.33 -22.46
CA ASP A 68 15.77 14.04 -22.04
C ASP A 68 16.40 14.12 -20.65
N TYR A 69 17.08 15.23 -20.34
CA TYR A 69 17.56 15.51 -18.98
C TYR A 69 16.40 15.62 -17.99
N ILE A 70 15.33 16.32 -18.36
CA ILE A 70 14.12 16.44 -17.52
C ILE A 70 13.50 15.07 -17.29
N ALA A 71 13.40 14.24 -18.35
CA ALA A 71 12.85 12.89 -18.26
C ALA A 71 13.68 11.99 -17.34
N LEU A 72 15.02 12.05 -17.40
CA LEU A 72 15.89 11.29 -16.50
C LEU A 72 15.72 11.70 -15.04
N ILE A 73 15.77 13.02 -14.77
CA ILE A 73 15.61 13.54 -13.41
C ILE A 73 14.22 13.17 -12.87
N ALA A 74 13.17 13.36 -13.67
CA ALA A 74 11.81 13.00 -13.30
C ALA A 74 11.69 11.50 -13.02
N THR A 75 12.26 10.64 -13.87
CA THR A 75 12.25 9.19 -13.69
C THR A 75 12.97 8.78 -12.41
N ALA A 76 14.14 9.35 -12.13
CA ALA A 76 14.90 9.06 -10.91
C ALA A 76 14.13 9.49 -9.64
N LEU A 77 13.57 10.70 -9.62
CA LEU A 77 12.76 11.19 -8.51
C LEU A 77 11.51 10.34 -8.29
N MET A 78 10.82 9.96 -9.37
CA MET A 78 9.64 9.12 -9.31
C MET A 78 9.97 7.70 -8.86
N ALA A 79 11.11 7.14 -9.26
CA ALA A 79 11.58 5.84 -8.78
C ALA A 79 11.77 5.84 -7.25
N VAL A 80 12.39 6.90 -6.71
CA VAL A 80 12.55 7.09 -5.26
C VAL A 80 11.19 7.19 -4.56
N LEU A 81 10.24 7.93 -5.14
CA LEU A 81 8.88 8.04 -4.61
C LEU A 81 8.16 6.68 -4.61
N VAL A 82 8.18 5.94 -5.72
CA VAL A 82 7.61 4.59 -5.81
C VAL A 82 8.22 3.67 -4.76
N TYR A 83 9.54 3.69 -4.60
CA TYR A 83 10.23 2.90 -3.58
C TYR A 83 9.76 3.26 -2.17
N SER A 84 9.71 4.55 -1.82
CA SER A 84 9.27 5.01 -0.51
C SER A 84 7.84 4.61 -0.18
N TYR A 85 6.89 4.79 -1.13
CA TYR A 85 5.50 4.39 -0.95
C TYR A 85 5.35 2.87 -0.85
N THR A 86 6.17 2.11 -1.57
CA THR A 86 6.20 0.65 -1.44
C THR A 86 6.59 0.23 -0.03
N GLN A 87 7.62 0.86 0.56
CA GLN A 87 8.02 0.57 1.94
C GLN A 87 6.95 0.97 2.97
N LEU A 88 6.33 2.14 2.80
CA LEU A 88 5.24 2.59 3.66
C LEU A 88 4.02 1.67 3.58
N TYR A 89 3.64 1.26 2.37
CA TYR A 89 2.57 0.30 2.14
C TYR A 89 2.89 -1.05 2.78
N LYS A 90 4.10 -1.60 2.59
CA LYS A 90 4.52 -2.85 3.24
C LYS A 90 4.40 -2.76 4.75
N LYS A 91 4.90 -1.68 5.36
CA LYS A 91 4.80 -1.46 6.81
C LYS A 91 3.34 -1.39 7.31
N ALA A 92 2.48 -0.67 6.58
CA ALA A 92 1.06 -0.57 6.91
C ALA A 92 0.36 -1.93 6.76
N LYS A 93 0.65 -2.66 5.68
CA LYS A 93 0.13 -4.00 5.41
C LYS A 93 0.55 -4.99 6.51
N THR A 94 1.83 -5.04 6.89
CA THR A 94 2.29 -5.94 7.96
C THR A 94 1.60 -5.66 9.30
N LYS A 95 1.42 -4.38 9.66
CA LYS A 95 0.68 -4.00 10.87
C LYS A 95 -0.79 -4.40 10.81
N TYR A 96 -1.43 -4.19 9.65
CA TYR A 96 -2.81 -4.60 9.42
C TYR A 96 -2.96 -6.12 9.50
N ASP A 97 -2.10 -6.87 8.81
CA ASP A 97 -2.14 -8.33 8.78
C ASP A 97 -1.88 -8.90 10.19
N SER A 98 -0.89 -8.37 10.91
CA SER A 98 -0.61 -8.79 12.29
C SER A 98 -1.81 -8.56 13.23
N LEU A 99 -2.45 -7.39 13.18
CA LEU A 99 -3.62 -7.12 14.01
C LEU A 99 -4.84 -7.95 13.57
N ARG A 100 -4.99 -8.19 12.27
CA ARG A 100 -6.04 -9.06 11.73
C ARG A 100 -5.90 -10.48 12.26
N HIS A 101 -4.70 -11.04 12.23
CA HIS A 101 -4.43 -12.39 12.77
C HIS A 101 -4.67 -12.42 14.28
N ASP A 102 -4.21 -11.42 15.02
CA ASP A 102 -4.46 -11.31 16.46
C ASP A 102 -5.97 -11.21 16.79
N ILE A 103 -6.78 -10.52 15.98
CA ILE A 103 -8.24 -10.52 16.14
C ILE A 103 -8.83 -11.90 15.81
N MET A 104 -8.38 -12.56 14.75
CA MET A 104 -8.84 -13.90 14.35
C MET A 104 -8.56 -14.95 15.44
N ASP A 105 -7.37 -14.94 16.02
CA ASP A 105 -6.96 -15.89 17.06
C ASP A 105 -7.75 -15.67 18.37
N ASN A 106 -8.04 -14.42 18.72
CA ASN A 106 -8.75 -14.06 19.95
C ASN A 106 -10.29 -14.07 19.81
N ILE A 107 -10.80 -14.16 18.58
CA ILE A 107 -12.24 -14.25 18.28
C ILE A 107 -12.86 -15.52 18.92
N GLY A 108 -12.08 -16.59 19.12
CA GLY A 108 -12.59 -17.81 19.76
C GLY A 108 -12.75 -17.70 21.28
N ALA A 109 -12.02 -16.80 21.95
CA ALA A 109 -11.83 -16.86 23.40
C ALA A 109 -12.43 -15.68 24.18
N VAL A 110 -12.59 -14.47 23.58
CA VAL A 110 -12.86 -13.24 24.36
C VAL A 110 -13.80 -12.24 23.65
N ILE A 111 -14.78 -12.71 22.88
CA ILE A 111 -15.69 -11.79 22.16
C ILE A 111 -16.80 -11.26 23.06
N CYS A 112 -17.49 -12.11 23.80
CA CYS A 112 -18.72 -11.73 24.49
C CYS A 112 -18.71 -12.05 25.97
N ASN A 113 -19.05 -11.05 26.80
CA ASN A 113 -19.40 -11.25 28.21
C ASN A 113 -20.85 -11.77 28.32
N CYS A 114 -21.17 -12.87 27.64
CA CYS A 114 -22.49 -13.52 27.69
C CYS A 114 -22.41 -14.87 28.39
N HIS A 115 -23.43 -15.21 29.18
CA HIS A 115 -23.52 -16.48 29.90
C HIS A 115 -24.23 -17.61 29.12
N GLU A 116 -24.90 -17.32 28.00
CA GLU A 116 -25.62 -18.27 27.13
C GLU A 116 -25.38 -17.99 25.63
N GLN A 117 -25.87 -18.88 24.74
CA GLN A 117 -25.74 -18.85 23.26
C GLN A 117 -25.84 -17.42 22.69
N CYS A 118 -24.68 -16.77 22.50
CA CYS A 118 -24.60 -15.38 22.09
C CYS A 118 -24.14 -15.32 20.63
N ASN A 119 -24.97 -14.73 19.75
CA ASN A 119 -24.63 -14.52 18.34
C ASN A 119 -23.59 -13.42 18.11
N CYS A 120 -23.08 -12.76 19.17
CA CYS A 120 -22.15 -11.62 19.07
C CYS A 120 -20.97 -11.84 18.12
N ARG A 121 -20.49 -13.09 18.01
CA ARG A 121 -19.37 -13.45 17.14
C ARG A 121 -19.74 -13.35 15.67
N GLU A 122 -20.82 -14.01 15.25
CA GLU A 122 -21.29 -13.97 13.86
C GLU A 122 -21.66 -12.56 13.45
N GLU A 123 -22.36 -11.90 14.36
CA GLU A 123 -22.77 -10.51 14.24
C GLU A 123 -21.50 -9.63 14.07
N TYR A 124 -20.44 -9.84 14.87
CA TYR A 124 -19.20 -9.07 14.79
C TYR A 124 -18.42 -9.32 13.49
N ILE A 125 -18.37 -10.58 13.06
CA ILE A 125 -17.79 -10.97 11.78
C ILE A 125 -18.54 -10.28 10.64
N LYS A 126 -19.87 -10.22 10.70
CA LYS A 126 -20.69 -9.51 9.71
C LYS A 126 -20.41 -8.01 9.67
N ASP A 127 -20.34 -7.33 10.81
CA ASP A 127 -20.00 -5.89 10.86
C ASP A 127 -18.58 -5.61 10.31
N MET A 128 -17.63 -6.51 10.55
CA MET A 128 -16.28 -6.38 10.01
C MET A 128 -16.22 -6.66 8.50
N ASP A 129 -16.98 -7.64 8.02
CA ASP A 129 -17.09 -7.95 6.59
C ASP A 129 -17.78 -6.82 5.81
N GLU A 130 -18.81 -6.19 6.37
CA GLU A 130 -19.43 -4.97 5.81
C GLU A 130 -18.43 -3.81 5.71
N LYS A 131 -17.43 -3.75 6.60
CA LYS A 131 -16.30 -2.81 6.53
C LYS A 131 -15.16 -3.31 5.63
N GLY A 132 -15.36 -4.44 4.95
CA GLY A 132 -14.44 -5.14 4.06
C GLY A 132 -13.22 -5.71 4.76
N ILE A 133 -13.33 -6.03 6.05
CA ILE A 133 -12.31 -6.71 6.84
C ILE A 133 -12.78 -8.15 6.98
N ASP A 134 -12.30 -9.01 6.09
CA ASP A 134 -12.59 -10.43 6.18
C ASP A 134 -11.90 -11.02 7.41
N LEU A 135 -12.66 -11.60 8.33
CA LEU A 135 -12.16 -12.28 9.53
C LEU A 135 -12.46 -13.79 9.51
N ILE A 136 -12.96 -14.31 8.39
CA ILE A 136 -13.30 -15.72 8.22
C ILE A 136 -12.03 -16.49 7.83
N ILE A 137 -11.76 -17.58 8.56
CA ILE A 137 -10.68 -18.50 8.23
C ILE A 137 -11.07 -19.23 6.95
N ARG A 138 -10.21 -19.19 5.94
CA ARG A 138 -10.26 -20.13 4.81
C ARG A 138 -9.25 -21.24 5.05
#